data_AF-A0A0F8YWE6-F1
#
_entry.id   AF-A0A0F8YWE6-F1
#
_cell.length_a   1.000
_cell.length_b   1.000
_cell.length_c   1.000
_cell.angle_alpha   90.00
_cell.angle_beta   90.00
_cell.angle_gamma   90.00
#
_symmetry.space_group_name_H-M   'P 1'
#
loop_
_entity.id
_entity.type
_entity.pdbx_description
1 polymer ?
#
loop_
_entity_poly.entity_id
_entity_poly.type
_entity_poly.pdbx_seq_one_letter_code
_entity_poly.pdbx_strand_id
1 'polypeptide(L)'
;LGSLIDIKSLQREINKLKQDQEKKKKTKERLDKFLTEEYLKSTQYEYSLNLVEVVENELIIDESQNIGLQLFGEQAKNAASLAQILMLKYDIIISNPPFGLSMDITKDKLKKFYPNTYGDLISAFIEQSIRLLKLNGYIAMVSDFSFLHLPKFEKFRSNILLSASYIQYMILLGAGALPDAENHPLLLIIRKSDLNESYIGFYRDVNVGFSKAPDPEISIKMLNEWDEKKPIPVGWNKIKQIGFKNLPRSVIDLSIADKFQPLLEFFTKYPRLDISQHNRIEKEHLSNLEISRAFQGIATANNDLFIRFWFEVEPNLIRKVELIKEISDVPKSLDRPFVPFSKGGGDKRYYMNNGYILWWNKDAIKMVNENNGVIRNCSLIGRSDLHWSLASSRSRGRFNISQNGLMRDVVSMGIHI
;
A
#
# COMPACT_ATOMS: atom_id res chain seq x y z
N LEU A 1 1.94 6.03 26.82
CA LEU A 1 1.99 7.39 27.40
C LEU A 1 1.14 7.52 28.66
N GLY A 2 -0.15 7.14 28.67
CA GLY A 2 -0.98 7.15 29.90
C GLY A 2 -0.59 6.18 31.04
N SER A 3 0.58 5.54 30.96
CA SER A 3 1.11 4.61 31.98
C SER A 3 2.56 4.86 32.37
N LEU A 4 3.27 5.77 31.68
CA LEU A 4 4.66 6.14 32.02
C LEU A 4 4.71 7.43 32.83
N ILE A 5 3.66 8.24 32.73
CA ILE A 5 3.39 9.36 33.60
C ILE A 5 2.08 9.00 34.28
N ASP A 6 2.13 8.58 35.54
CA ASP A 6 0.92 8.39 36.34
C ASP A 6 0.35 9.78 36.62
N ILE A 7 -0.52 10.25 35.72
CA ILE A 7 -1.20 11.53 35.82
C ILE A 7 -1.94 11.64 37.16
N LYS A 8 -2.40 10.53 37.75
CA LYS A 8 -3.02 10.53 39.08
C LYS A 8 -1.98 10.72 40.18
N SER A 9 -0.76 10.19 40.03
CA SER A 9 0.35 10.48 40.95
C SER A 9 0.75 11.95 40.88
N LEU A 10 0.92 12.50 39.68
CA LEU A 10 1.21 13.92 39.47
C LEU A 10 0.09 14.82 40.02
N GLN A 11 -1.18 14.47 39.78
CA GLN A 11 -2.32 15.17 40.38
C GLN A 11 -2.33 15.08 41.91
N ARG A 12 -1.97 13.94 42.50
CA ARG A 12 -1.86 13.79 43.97
C ARG A 12 -0.73 14.64 44.54
N GLU A 13 0.40 14.71 43.85
CA GLU A 13 1.57 15.48 44.26
C GLU A 13 1.32 16.98 44.14
N ILE A 14 0.67 17.41 43.06
CA ILE A 14 0.16 18.78 42.89
C ILE A 14 -0.92 19.11 43.94
N ASN A 15 -1.82 18.18 44.25
CA ASN A 15 -2.84 18.40 45.28
C ASN A 15 -2.24 18.45 46.70
N LYS A 16 -1.16 17.71 46.97
CA LYS A 16 -0.35 17.86 48.20
C LYS A 16 0.30 19.24 48.26
N LEU A 17 0.86 19.72 47.15
CA LEU A 17 1.40 21.09 47.05
C LEU A 17 0.30 22.16 47.20
N LYS A 18 -0.94 21.89 46.73
CA LYS A 18 -2.12 22.73 47.00
C LYS A 18 -2.49 22.78 48.48
N GLN A 19 -2.26 21.70 49.25
CA GLN A 19 -2.48 21.66 50.69
C GLN A 19 -1.40 22.44 51.47
N ASP A 20 -0.16 22.48 50.98
CA ASP A 20 0.90 23.34 51.53
C ASP A 20 0.76 24.84 51.12
N GLN A 21 -0.20 25.15 50.25
CA GLN A 21 -0.44 26.47 49.68
C GLN A 21 -1.58 27.28 50.34
N GLU A 22 -1.93 27.04 51.60
CA GLU A 22 -2.64 28.08 52.37
C GLU A 22 -1.75 29.31 52.67
N LYS A 23 -0.43 29.25 52.38
CA LYS A 23 0.53 30.35 52.63
C LYS A 23 0.91 31.24 51.44
N LYS A 24 0.50 30.98 50.19
CA LYS A 24 0.85 31.86 49.04
C LYS A 24 -0.36 32.11 48.12
N LYS A 25 -1.17 33.11 48.49
CA LYS A 25 -2.44 33.51 47.86
C LYS A 25 -2.33 34.03 46.40
N LYS A 26 -1.12 34.35 45.91
CA LYS A 26 -0.90 34.85 44.53
C LYS A 26 -0.63 33.76 43.48
N THR A 27 -0.14 32.59 43.88
CA THR A 27 0.24 31.49 42.97
C THR A 27 -0.98 30.64 42.57
N LYS A 28 -1.96 30.53 43.47
CA LYS A 28 -3.19 29.74 43.30
C LYS A 28 -4.14 30.28 42.21
N GLU A 29 -4.35 31.60 42.18
CA GLU A 29 -5.26 32.24 41.21
C GLU A 29 -4.75 32.17 39.75
N ARG A 30 -3.43 32.10 39.54
CA ARG A 30 -2.85 31.97 38.20
C ARG A 30 -2.84 30.53 37.70
N LEU A 31 -2.50 29.55 38.53
CA LEU A 31 -2.56 28.12 38.18
C LEU A 31 -3.98 27.64 37.87
N ASP A 32 -4.98 28.08 38.64
CA ASP A 32 -6.37 27.72 38.39
C ASP A 32 -6.93 28.36 37.10
N LYS A 33 -6.30 29.43 36.59
CA LYS A 33 -6.63 30.05 35.28
C LYS A 33 -6.09 29.25 34.08
N PHE A 34 -4.97 28.54 34.26
CA PHE A 34 -4.35 27.70 33.21
C PHE A 34 -4.86 26.25 33.20
N LEU A 35 -5.50 25.78 34.27
CA LEU A 35 -5.97 24.40 34.44
C LEU A 35 -7.49 24.22 34.24
N THR A 36 -8.12 25.01 33.37
CA THR A 36 -9.54 24.82 33.06
C THR A 36 -9.77 23.51 32.28
N GLU A 37 -10.93 22.87 32.50
CA GLU A 37 -11.30 21.63 31.81
C GLU A 37 -11.34 21.78 30.27
N GLU A 38 -11.57 23.00 29.79
CA GLU A 38 -11.55 23.35 28.37
C GLU A 38 -10.12 23.38 27.80
N TYR A 39 -9.13 23.80 28.60
CA TYR A 39 -7.71 23.82 28.24
C TYR A 39 -7.08 22.42 28.25
N LEU A 40 -7.52 21.56 29.17
CA LEU A 40 -7.12 20.13 29.22
C LEU A 40 -7.62 19.30 28.02
N LYS A 41 -8.58 19.83 27.24
CA LYS A 41 -9.07 19.22 25.99
C LYS A 41 -8.28 19.66 24.75
N SER A 42 -7.49 20.72 24.84
CA SER A 42 -6.54 21.08 23.77
C SER A 42 -5.51 19.96 23.63
N THR A 43 -5.09 19.68 22.40
CA THR A 43 -4.30 18.48 22.09
C THR A 43 -3.11 18.33 23.05
N GLN A 44 -2.86 17.12 23.57
CA GLN A 44 -1.88 16.85 24.64
C GLN A 44 -0.52 17.56 24.46
N TYR A 45 -0.12 17.84 23.21
CA TYR A 45 1.11 18.54 22.82
C TYR A 45 1.17 20.02 23.23
N GLU A 46 0.07 20.78 23.10
CA GLU A 46 0.04 22.19 23.53
C GLU A 46 0.13 22.31 25.05
N TYR A 47 -0.46 21.36 25.78
CA TYR A 47 -0.43 21.32 27.23
C TYR A 47 0.99 21.13 27.80
N SER A 48 1.85 20.33 27.16
CA SER A 48 3.22 20.07 27.64
C SER A 48 4.22 21.20 27.35
N LEU A 49 4.04 21.91 26.23
CA LEU A 49 4.83 23.12 25.91
C LEU A 49 4.57 24.22 26.94
N ASN A 50 3.29 24.48 27.25
CA ASN A 50 2.90 25.47 28.26
C ASN A 50 3.33 25.04 29.68
N LEU A 51 3.37 23.75 30.00
CA LEU A 51 3.89 23.25 31.28
C LEU A 51 5.39 23.52 31.46
N VAL A 52 6.22 23.32 30.43
CA VAL A 52 7.65 23.66 30.50
C VAL A 52 7.82 25.16 30.68
N GLU A 53 7.08 25.97 29.92
CA GLU A 53 7.15 27.43 30.01
C GLU A 53 6.72 27.93 31.40
N VAL A 54 5.68 27.34 32.00
CA VAL A 54 5.26 27.63 33.38
C VAL A 54 6.31 27.20 34.41
N VAL A 55 6.91 26.01 34.27
CA VAL A 55 7.96 25.54 35.18
C VAL A 55 9.21 26.42 35.07
N GLU A 56 9.61 26.80 33.87
CA GLU A 56 10.77 27.68 33.65
C GLU A 56 10.52 29.11 34.15
N ASN A 57 9.33 29.66 33.96
CA ASN A 57 9.02 31.05 34.34
C ASN A 57 8.64 31.21 35.82
N GLU A 58 8.04 30.22 36.49
CA GLU A 58 7.48 30.39 37.84
C GLU A 58 8.25 29.64 38.94
N LEU A 59 8.91 28.51 38.65
CA LEU A 59 9.62 27.71 39.67
C LEU A 59 11.12 28.02 39.75
N ILE A 60 11.73 28.51 38.67
CA ILE A 60 13.17 28.82 38.62
C ILE A 60 13.43 30.29 38.98
N ILE A 61 12.46 31.18 38.75
CA ILE A 61 12.61 32.63 38.96
C ILE A 61 12.33 33.05 40.43
N ASP A 62 11.62 32.24 41.23
CA ASP A 62 11.48 32.51 42.67
C ASP A 62 12.80 32.07 43.35
N GLU A 63 13.73 33.02 43.53
CA GLU A 63 14.98 32.95 44.32
C GLU A 63 14.68 32.63 45.81
N SER A 64 13.93 31.56 46.08
CA SER A 64 13.69 31.09 47.42
C SER A 64 14.92 30.32 47.88
N GLN A 65 15.46 30.68 49.05
CA GLN A 65 16.53 29.98 49.77
C GLN A 65 16.19 28.52 50.16
N ASN A 66 15.16 27.92 49.55
CA ASN A 66 14.67 26.59 49.85
C ASN A 66 15.16 25.62 48.78
N ILE A 67 16.24 24.92 49.13
CA ILE A 67 16.88 23.88 48.32
C ILE A 67 15.86 22.82 47.84
N GLY A 68 14.83 22.52 48.62
CA GLY A 68 13.78 21.56 48.24
C GLY A 68 12.92 22.02 47.07
N LEU A 69 12.62 23.32 46.97
CA LEU A 69 11.87 23.90 45.84
C LEU A 69 12.70 23.96 44.57
N GLN A 70 14.00 24.24 44.68
CA GLN A 70 14.92 24.19 43.54
C GLN A 70 15.08 22.76 42.98
N LEU A 71 15.29 21.76 43.84
CA LEU A 71 15.39 20.36 43.42
C LEU A 71 14.08 19.86 42.79
N PHE A 72 12.93 20.25 43.34
CA PHE A 72 11.63 19.92 42.74
C PHE A 72 11.43 20.59 41.38
N GLY A 73 11.78 21.87 41.24
CA GLY A 73 11.72 22.60 39.97
C GLY A 73 12.61 21.96 38.90
N GLU A 74 13.82 21.53 39.26
CA GLU A 74 14.74 20.84 38.36
C GLU A 74 14.20 19.46 37.90
N GLN A 75 13.62 18.68 38.83
CA GLN A 75 12.97 17.41 38.48
C GLN A 75 11.74 17.60 37.58
N ALA A 76 10.91 18.62 37.86
CA ALA A 76 9.76 18.96 37.05
C ALA A 76 10.20 19.39 35.63
N LYS A 77 11.27 20.19 35.51
CA LYS A 77 11.86 20.58 34.23
C LYS A 77 12.36 19.38 33.44
N ASN A 78 13.03 18.44 34.10
CA ASN A 78 13.51 17.22 33.46
C ASN A 78 12.35 16.33 32.98
N ALA A 79 11.30 16.17 33.79
CA ALA A 79 10.11 15.41 33.43
C ALA A 79 9.35 16.05 32.26
N ALA A 80 9.24 17.38 32.26
CA ALA A 80 8.55 18.12 31.21
C ALA A 80 9.37 18.16 29.90
N SER A 81 10.70 18.28 29.98
CA SER A 81 11.61 18.10 28.83
C SER A 81 11.51 16.70 28.23
N LEU A 82 11.50 15.66 29.08
CA LEU A 82 11.30 14.28 28.65
C LEU A 82 9.92 14.09 27.98
N ALA A 83 8.87 14.67 28.56
CA ALA A 83 7.53 14.64 27.97
C ALA A 83 7.51 15.32 26.59
N GLN A 84 8.16 16.48 26.43
CA GLN A 84 8.28 17.13 25.13
C GLN A 84 8.96 16.23 24.10
N ILE A 85 10.10 15.62 24.44
CA ILE A 85 10.82 14.68 23.56
C ILE A 85 9.93 13.49 23.17
N LEU A 86 9.22 12.91 24.13
CA LEU A 86 8.32 11.76 23.90
C LEU A 86 7.06 12.11 23.08
N MET A 87 6.74 13.40 22.95
CA MET A 87 5.56 13.89 22.23
C MET A 87 5.90 14.51 20.87
N LEU A 88 7.19 14.53 20.51
CA LEU A 88 7.63 15.03 19.21
C LEU A 88 6.86 14.36 18.07
N LYS A 89 6.39 15.21 17.15
CA LYS A 89 5.85 14.79 15.87
C LYS A 89 6.89 14.98 14.80
N TYR A 90 6.93 14.05 13.85
CA TYR A 90 7.94 14.02 12.81
C TYR A 90 7.33 14.39 11.46
N ASP A 91 8.09 15.11 10.64
CA ASP A 91 7.76 15.37 9.25
C ASP A 91 8.04 14.13 8.39
N ILE A 92 9.11 13.39 8.70
CA ILE A 92 9.52 12.18 7.99
C ILE A 92 9.94 11.13 9.01
N ILE A 93 9.48 9.89 8.83
CA ILE A 93 9.92 8.71 9.58
C ILE A 93 10.50 7.72 8.56
N ILE A 94 11.76 7.33 8.75
CA ILE A 94 12.42 6.30 7.94
C ILE A 94 12.78 5.14 8.85
N SER A 95 12.37 3.91 8.51
CA SER A 95 12.58 2.77 9.40
C SER A 95 12.65 1.41 8.68
N ASN A 96 13.44 0.49 9.23
CA ASN A 96 13.35 -0.94 8.93
C ASN A 96 12.85 -1.66 10.19
N PRO A 97 11.51 -1.71 10.42
CA PRO A 97 10.96 -2.28 11.63
C PRO A 97 11.26 -3.78 11.75
N PRO A 98 11.28 -4.33 12.97
CA PRO A 98 11.44 -5.76 13.18
C PRO A 98 10.27 -6.54 12.56
N PHE A 99 10.59 -7.64 11.91
CA PHE A 99 9.62 -8.53 11.26
C PHE A 99 9.06 -9.55 12.26
N GLY A 100 7.84 -10.01 11.99
CA GLY A 100 7.25 -11.16 12.68
C GLY A 100 6.20 -10.83 13.73
N LEU A 101 5.84 -11.86 14.49
CA LEU A 101 4.78 -11.81 15.48
C LEU A 101 5.28 -11.19 16.79
N SER A 102 4.36 -10.57 17.52
CA SER A 102 4.67 -10.09 18.86
C SER A 102 4.90 -11.25 19.82
N MET A 103 5.92 -11.12 20.69
CA MET A 103 6.20 -12.11 21.73
C MET A 103 5.06 -12.19 22.75
N ASP A 104 4.72 -13.39 23.21
CA ASP A 104 3.60 -13.61 24.13
C ASP A 104 3.72 -12.79 25.43
N ILE A 105 4.94 -12.63 25.96
CA ILE A 105 5.23 -11.81 27.17
C ILE A 105 4.83 -10.34 26.99
N THR A 106 4.91 -9.81 25.76
CA THR A 106 4.60 -8.41 25.45
C THR A 106 3.19 -8.21 24.90
N LYS A 107 2.52 -9.29 24.53
CA LYS A 107 1.28 -9.27 23.75
C LYS A 107 0.13 -8.59 24.48
N ASP A 108 -0.03 -8.85 25.78
CA ASP A 108 -1.08 -8.21 26.59
C ASP A 108 -0.86 -6.72 26.76
N LYS A 109 0.41 -6.28 26.87
CA LYS A 109 0.76 -4.86 26.90
C LYS A 109 0.47 -4.22 25.53
N LEU A 110 0.91 -4.85 24.45
CA LEU A 110 0.68 -4.36 23.10
C LEU A 110 -0.80 -4.28 22.77
N LYS A 111 -1.60 -5.28 23.14
CA LYS A 111 -3.04 -5.31 22.92
C LYS A 111 -3.78 -4.13 23.56
N LYS A 112 -3.28 -3.62 24.70
CA LYS A 112 -3.83 -2.40 25.34
C LYS A 112 -3.58 -1.14 24.51
N PHE A 113 -2.44 -1.03 23.82
CA PHE A 113 -2.05 0.19 23.08
C PHE A 113 -2.31 0.11 21.57
N TYR A 114 -2.41 -1.12 21.04
CA TYR A 114 -2.44 -1.47 19.62
C TYR A 114 -3.48 -2.59 19.36
N PRO A 115 -4.75 -2.43 19.75
CA PRO A 115 -5.73 -3.51 19.76
C PRO A 115 -6.00 -4.15 18.38
N ASN A 116 -5.70 -3.44 17.29
CA ASN A 116 -5.89 -3.92 15.92
C ASN A 116 -4.62 -4.46 15.26
N THR A 117 -3.45 -4.29 15.88
CA THR A 117 -2.13 -4.58 15.29
C THR A 117 -1.18 -5.35 16.22
N TYR A 118 -1.55 -5.56 17.49
CA TYR A 118 -0.73 -6.22 18.52
C TYR A 118 -0.21 -7.63 18.18
N GLY A 119 -0.79 -8.28 17.17
CA GLY A 119 -0.37 -9.62 16.74
C GLY A 119 0.83 -9.59 15.79
N ASP A 120 1.20 -8.42 15.26
CA ASP A 120 2.14 -8.29 14.14
C ASP A 120 2.94 -6.99 14.28
N LEU A 121 4.26 -7.12 14.44
CA LEU A 121 5.11 -5.99 14.78
C LEU A 121 5.11 -4.93 13.68
N ILE A 122 5.20 -5.33 12.41
CA ILE A 122 5.20 -4.40 11.27
C ILE A 122 3.96 -3.52 11.30
N SER A 123 2.77 -4.09 11.45
CA SER A 123 1.52 -3.33 11.51
C SER A 123 1.45 -2.40 12.74
N ALA A 124 1.99 -2.81 13.88
CA ALA A 124 2.06 -1.98 15.09
C ALA A 124 3.03 -0.80 14.91
N PHE A 125 4.17 -1.02 14.24
CA PHE A 125 5.12 0.03 13.89
C PHE A 125 4.55 1.01 12.85
N ILE A 126 3.77 0.54 11.87
CA ILE A 126 3.04 1.41 10.95
C ILE A 126 2.06 2.28 11.73
N GLU A 127 1.22 1.69 12.58
CA GLU A 127 0.25 2.42 13.40
C GLU A 127 0.93 3.47 14.27
N GLN A 128 2.02 3.12 14.95
CA GLN A 128 2.76 4.05 15.79
C GLN A 128 3.42 5.17 14.97
N SER A 129 3.97 4.85 13.80
CA SER A 129 4.56 5.84 12.90
C SER A 129 3.51 6.85 12.42
N ILE A 130 2.31 6.40 12.04
CA ILE A 130 1.20 7.29 11.68
C ILE A 130 0.81 8.19 12.85
N ARG A 131 0.79 7.67 14.08
CA ARG A 131 0.52 8.49 15.29
C ARG A 131 1.59 9.55 15.51
N LEU A 132 2.85 9.25 15.25
CA LEU A 132 3.99 10.15 15.44
C LEU A 132 4.17 11.17 14.29
N LEU A 133 3.57 10.95 13.13
CA LEU A 133 3.66 11.90 12.02
C LEU A 133 2.83 13.16 12.22
N LYS A 134 3.33 14.29 11.71
CA LYS A 134 2.54 15.49 11.42
C LYS A 134 1.63 15.26 10.21
N LEU A 135 0.57 16.06 10.06
CA LEU A 135 -0.26 16.05 8.84
C LEU A 135 0.64 16.36 7.63
N ASN A 136 0.43 15.66 6.51
CA ASN A 136 1.30 15.66 5.32
C ASN A 136 2.70 15.08 5.51
N GLY A 137 3.03 14.55 6.69
CA GLY A 137 4.30 13.86 6.92
C GLY A 137 4.37 12.51 6.20
N TYR A 138 5.58 11.98 6.07
CA TYR A 138 5.89 10.79 5.29
C TYR A 138 6.48 9.67 6.14
N ILE A 139 6.07 8.44 5.87
CA ILE A 139 6.75 7.24 6.34
C ILE A 139 7.41 6.58 5.15
N ALA A 140 8.70 6.27 5.24
CA ALA A 140 9.38 5.35 4.33
C ALA A 140 9.87 4.16 5.15
N MET A 141 9.28 2.99 4.95
CA MET A 141 9.66 1.82 5.73
C MET A 141 9.74 0.53 4.94
N VAL A 142 10.58 -0.37 5.42
CA VAL A 142 10.57 -1.76 4.97
C VAL A 142 9.41 -2.50 5.66
N SER A 143 8.67 -3.30 4.90
CA SER A 143 7.47 -4.00 5.35
C SER A 143 7.35 -5.34 4.60
N ASP A 144 6.22 -6.03 4.75
CA ASP A 144 5.86 -7.24 4.01
C ASP A 144 4.46 -7.12 3.37
N PHE A 145 4.03 -8.16 2.65
CA PHE A 145 2.72 -8.22 2.00
C PHE A 145 1.60 -8.78 2.90
N SER A 146 1.90 -9.16 4.14
CA SER A 146 0.99 -9.85 5.06
C SER A 146 -0.26 -9.03 5.33
N PHE A 147 -0.09 -7.72 5.52
CA PHE A 147 -1.17 -6.79 5.82
C PHE A 147 -2.17 -6.61 4.67
N LEU A 148 -1.85 -7.04 3.45
CA LEU A 148 -2.77 -6.99 2.30
C LEU A 148 -3.67 -8.23 2.20
N HIS A 149 -3.20 -9.39 2.67
CA HIS A 149 -3.82 -10.66 2.29
C HIS A 149 -4.41 -11.46 3.45
N LEU A 150 -4.02 -11.18 4.69
CA LEU A 150 -4.61 -11.87 5.83
C LEU A 150 -5.87 -11.13 6.32
N PRO A 151 -7.00 -11.85 6.54
CA PRO A 151 -8.23 -11.27 7.07
C PRO A 151 -8.05 -10.55 8.41
N LYS A 152 -7.10 -11.00 9.25
CA LYS A 152 -6.81 -10.38 10.56
C LYS A 152 -6.47 -8.89 10.48
N PHE A 153 -6.00 -8.41 9.32
CA PHE A 153 -5.63 -7.01 9.09
C PHE A 153 -6.76 -6.15 8.48
N GLU A 154 -7.99 -6.67 8.32
CA GLU A 154 -9.12 -5.90 7.80
C GLU A 154 -9.32 -4.59 8.59
N LYS A 155 -9.35 -4.66 9.93
CA LYS A 155 -9.47 -3.48 10.80
C LYS A 155 -8.26 -2.53 10.72
N PHE A 156 -7.06 -3.07 10.57
CA PHE A 156 -5.85 -2.26 10.39
C PHE A 156 -5.93 -1.44 9.10
N ARG A 157 -6.31 -2.07 7.98
CA ARG A 157 -6.47 -1.38 6.70
C ARG A 157 -7.55 -0.29 6.79
N SER A 158 -8.75 -0.63 7.26
CA SER A 158 -9.88 0.31 7.24
C SER A 158 -9.76 1.43 8.27
N ASN A 159 -9.37 1.10 9.51
CA ASN A 159 -9.52 2.00 10.65
C ASN A 159 -8.22 2.73 11.02
N ILE A 160 -7.08 2.31 10.49
CA ILE A 160 -5.77 2.92 10.83
C ILE A 160 -5.09 3.43 9.57
N LEU A 161 -4.82 2.53 8.61
CA LEU A 161 -4.06 2.90 7.42
C LEU A 161 -4.85 3.89 6.57
N LEU A 162 -6.08 3.56 6.20
CA LEU A 162 -6.89 4.40 5.31
C LEU A 162 -7.62 5.55 6.01
N SER A 163 -7.75 5.52 7.34
CA SER A 163 -8.48 6.55 8.09
C SER A 163 -7.66 7.82 8.32
N ALA A 164 -6.34 7.71 8.37
CA ALA A 164 -5.44 8.82 8.68
C ALA A 164 -4.23 8.92 7.73
N SER A 165 -4.17 8.09 6.68
CA SER A 165 -3.07 8.11 5.72
C SER A 165 -3.46 7.43 4.40
N TYR A 166 -2.53 7.46 3.45
CA TYR A 166 -2.60 6.65 2.23
C TYR A 166 -1.22 6.13 1.84
N ILE A 167 -1.21 5.01 1.13
CA ILE A 167 0.00 4.46 0.54
C ILE A 167 0.30 5.21 -0.75
N GLN A 168 1.41 5.94 -0.78
CA GLN A 168 1.88 6.64 -1.98
C GLN A 168 2.68 5.70 -2.89
N TYR A 169 3.64 4.97 -2.32
CA TYR A 169 4.42 3.99 -3.06
C TYR A 169 4.46 2.66 -2.34
N MET A 170 4.42 1.59 -3.13
CA MET A 170 4.59 0.24 -2.64
C MET A 170 5.46 -0.52 -3.64
N ILE A 171 6.72 -0.75 -3.28
CA ILE A 171 7.74 -1.35 -4.14
C ILE A 171 8.11 -2.74 -3.60
N LEU A 172 7.76 -3.79 -4.33
CA LEU A 172 8.16 -5.16 -4.01
C LEU A 172 9.64 -5.37 -4.37
N LEU A 173 10.48 -5.52 -3.36
CA LEU A 173 11.93 -5.67 -3.49
C LEU A 173 12.33 -7.11 -3.82
N GLY A 174 11.58 -8.09 -3.30
CA GLY A 174 11.72 -9.50 -3.67
C GLY A 174 12.55 -10.35 -2.74
N ALA A 175 12.48 -11.67 -2.98
CA ALA A 175 13.12 -12.66 -2.13
C ALA A 175 14.64 -12.48 -2.14
N GLY A 176 15.26 -12.43 -0.96
CA GLY A 176 16.70 -12.23 -0.81
C GLY A 176 17.17 -10.77 -0.89
N ALA A 177 16.27 -9.78 -1.02
CA ALA A 177 16.67 -8.36 -0.91
C ALA A 177 17.16 -8.01 0.50
N LEU A 178 16.73 -8.78 1.51
CA LEU A 178 17.22 -8.70 2.87
C LEU A 178 17.72 -10.09 3.27
N PRO A 179 18.94 -10.24 3.82
CA PRO A 179 19.56 -11.53 4.13
C PRO A 179 18.69 -12.43 5.01
N ASP A 180 17.96 -11.84 5.96
CA ASP A 180 17.21 -12.56 7.00
C ASP A 180 15.69 -12.57 6.76
N ALA A 181 15.22 -12.06 5.62
CA ALA A 181 13.78 -12.06 5.32
C ALA A 181 13.38 -13.34 4.57
N GLU A 182 12.66 -14.24 5.25
CA GLU A 182 12.00 -15.38 4.60
C GLU A 182 10.91 -14.93 3.61
N ASN A 183 10.33 -13.76 3.85
CA ASN A 183 9.27 -13.17 3.04
C ASN A 183 9.82 -12.30 1.90
N HIS A 184 8.93 -11.89 1.00
CA HIS A 184 9.22 -10.87 0.00
C HIS A 184 9.15 -9.45 0.61
N PRO A 185 10.29 -8.80 0.93
CA PRO A 185 10.31 -7.45 1.48
C PRO A 185 9.69 -6.44 0.52
N LEU A 186 9.10 -5.43 1.14
CA LEU A 186 8.37 -4.34 0.51
C LEU A 186 8.92 -3.01 1.02
N LEU A 187 9.25 -2.07 0.13
CA LEU A 187 9.41 -0.67 0.52
C LEU A 187 8.05 0.02 0.43
N LEU A 188 7.61 0.57 1.55
CA LEU A 188 6.31 1.21 1.71
C LEU A 188 6.51 2.70 2.01
N ILE A 189 5.93 3.56 1.15
CA ILE A 189 5.88 5.00 1.37
C ILE A 189 4.43 5.38 1.68
N ILE A 190 4.20 5.91 2.88
CA ILE A 190 2.89 6.34 3.38
C ILE A 190 2.93 7.84 3.57
N ARG A 191 1.85 8.54 3.22
CA ARG A 191 1.66 9.95 3.57
C ARG A 191 0.47 10.10 4.49
N LYS A 192 0.66 10.85 5.58
CA LYS A 192 -0.40 11.18 6.53
C LYS A 192 -1.33 12.24 5.96
N SER A 193 -2.62 12.01 5.99
CA SER A 193 -3.63 12.87 5.36
C SER A 193 -5.02 12.63 5.96
N ASP A 194 -5.90 13.60 5.78
CA ASP A 194 -7.34 13.50 6.10
C ASP A 194 -8.18 13.14 4.86
N LEU A 195 -7.60 13.25 3.65
CA LEU A 195 -8.21 12.89 2.36
C LEU A 195 -7.50 11.66 1.78
N ASN A 196 -8.07 10.48 2.00
CA ASN A 196 -7.30 9.24 1.92
C ASN A 196 -7.81 8.25 0.87
N GLU A 197 -9.14 8.12 0.76
CA GLU A 197 -9.74 7.00 0.02
C GLU A 197 -9.71 7.18 -1.49
N SER A 198 -9.78 8.42 -1.97
CA SER A 198 -9.74 8.78 -3.39
C SER A 198 -8.33 8.81 -3.97
N TYR A 199 -7.31 8.74 -3.12
CA TYR A 199 -5.92 8.81 -3.55
C TYR A 199 -5.54 7.61 -4.43
N ILE A 200 -4.65 7.84 -5.38
CA ILE A 200 -4.09 6.82 -6.28
C ILE A 200 -2.63 6.61 -5.90
N GLY A 201 -2.32 5.47 -5.30
CA GLY A 201 -0.95 5.05 -5.01
C GLY A 201 -0.31 4.36 -6.20
N PHE A 202 1.02 4.29 -6.19
CA PHE A 202 1.84 3.68 -7.23
C PHE A 202 2.50 2.42 -6.70
N TYR A 203 2.29 1.32 -7.43
CA TYR A 203 2.83 0.02 -7.08
C TYR A 203 3.80 -0.46 -8.15
N ARG A 204 4.94 -1.02 -7.72
CA ARG A 204 5.92 -1.64 -8.62
C ARG A 204 6.48 -2.92 -8.04
N ASP A 205 6.72 -3.89 -8.90
CA ASP A 205 7.53 -5.06 -8.59
C ASP A 205 8.84 -4.98 -9.36
N VAL A 206 9.97 -4.86 -8.63
CA VAL A 206 11.30 -4.79 -9.27
C VAL A 206 11.85 -6.19 -9.59
N ASN A 207 11.17 -7.26 -9.19
CA ASN A 207 11.58 -8.65 -9.46
C ASN A 207 11.07 -9.19 -10.79
N VAL A 208 10.41 -8.38 -11.61
CA VAL A 208 9.94 -8.86 -12.90
C VAL A 208 11.13 -9.36 -13.69
N GLY A 209 11.14 -10.67 -13.96
CA GLY A 209 12.21 -11.33 -14.68
C GLY A 209 13.37 -11.88 -13.87
N PHE A 210 13.29 -11.75 -12.55
CA PHE A 210 14.28 -12.29 -11.64
C PHE A 210 13.64 -13.34 -10.72
N SER A 211 14.38 -14.40 -10.43
CA SER A 211 13.97 -15.42 -9.45
C SER A 211 14.16 -14.97 -8.01
N LYS A 212 14.97 -13.93 -7.80
CA LYS A 212 15.28 -13.27 -6.52
C LYS A 212 15.35 -11.76 -6.73
N ALA A 213 15.51 -11.01 -5.65
CA ALA A 213 15.81 -9.58 -5.71
C ALA A 213 16.97 -9.31 -6.68
N PRO A 214 16.79 -8.41 -7.67
CA PRO A 214 17.90 -8.01 -8.52
C PRO A 214 18.92 -7.18 -7.72
N ASP A 215 20.06 -6.93 -8.35
CA ASP A 215 21.07 -6.04 -7.78
C ASP A 215 20.44 -4.67 -7.41
N PRO A 216 20.82 -4.07 -6.26
CA PRO A 216 20.29 -2.77 -5.83
C PRO A 216 20.46 -1.67 -6.87
N GLU A 217 21.56 -1.64 -7.64
CA GLU A 217 21.77 -0.63 -8.68
C GLU A 217 20.76 -0.75 -9.81
N ILE A 218 20.44 -1.99 -10.21
CA ILE A 218 19.40 -2.27 -11.21
C ILE A 218 18.04 -1.83 -10.66
N SER A 219 17.74 -2.15 -9.40
CA SER A 219 16.48 -1.74 -8.75
C SER A 219 16.33 -0.21 -8.72
N ILE A 220 17.40 0.51 -8.34
CA ILE A 220 17.43 1.97 -8.29
C ILE A 220 17.27 2.56 -9.68
N LYS A 221 17.98 2.01 -10.69
CA LYS A 221 17.83 2.43 -12.08
C LYS A 221 16.37 2.30 -12.54
N MET A 222 15.76 1.13 -12.31
CA MET A 222 14.35 0.93 -12.63
C MET A 222 13.49 2.02 -11.98
N LEU A 223 13.65 2.27 -10.68
CA LEU A 223 12.87 3.26 -9.92
C LEU A 223 13.04 4.69 -10.44
N ASN A 224 14.25 5.08 -10.80
CA ASN A 224 14.57 6.46 -11.25
C ASN A 224 14.11 6.79 -12.67
N GLU A 225 13.74 5.80 -13.47
CA GLU A 225 13.27 6.03 -14.86
C GLU A 225 11.92 6.76 -14.93
N TRP A 226 11.20 6.89 -13.81
CA TRP A 226 9.90 7.55 -13.79
C TRP A 226 9.68 8.44 -12.56
N ASP A 227 8.95 9.52 -12.79
CA ASP A 227 8.43 10.43 -11.77
C ASP A 227 6.95 10.72 -12.06
N GLU A 228 6.21 11.15 -11.04
CA GLU A 228 4.75 11.32 -11.11
C GLU A 228 4.27 12.31 -12.20
N LYS A 229 5.15 13.17 -12.75
CA LYS A 229 4.79 14.13 -13.80
C LYS A 229 4.72 13.50 -15.20
N LYS A 230 5.27 12.29 -15.36
CA LYS A 230 5.32 11.56 -16.63
C LYS A 230 4.18 10.56 -16.76
N PRO A 231 3.78 10.19 -18.00
CA PRO A 231 2.92 9.03 -18.22
C PRO A 231 3.51 7.80 -17.53
N ILE A 232 2.64 6.98 -16.95
CA ILE A 232 3.07 5.77 -16.23
C ILE A 232 3.71 4.80 -17.22
N PRO A 233 4.95 4.35 -16.96
CA PRO A 233 5.63 3.42 -17.82
C PRO A 233 5.16 1.99 -17.52
N VAL A 234 5.55 1.09 -18.41
CA VAL A 234 5.35 -0.35 -18.25
C VAL A 234 5.97 -0.81 -16.92
N GLY A 235 5.32 -1.76 -16.25
CA GLY A 235 5.75 -2.29 -14.95
C GLY A 235 5.21 -1.57 -13.71
N TRP A 236 4.64 -0.37 -13.84
CA TRP A 236 3.97 0.33 -12.75
C TRP A 236 2.46 0.16 -12.77
N ASN A 237 1.85 0.10 -11.58
CA ASN A 237 0.41 -0.02 -11.41
C ASN A 237 -0.13 1.13 -10.56
N LYS A 238 -1.28 1.70 -10.96
CA LYS A 238 -2.05 2.67 -10.17
C LYS A 238 -3.04 1.92 -9.32
N ILE A 239 -3.09 2.17 -8.01
CA ILE A 239 -4.05 1.53 -7.11
C ILE A 239 -4.80 2.60 -6.33
N LYS A 240 -6.12 2.58 -6.42
CA LYS A 240 -6.95 3.46 -5.59
C LYS A 240 -7.06 2.91 -4.17
N GLN A 241 -6.86 3.78 -3.19
CA GLN A 241 -6.75 3.37 -1.79
C GLN A 241 -8.03 2.72 -1.25
N ILE A 242 -9.20 3.15 -1.74
CA ILE A 242 -10.49 2.53 -1.41
C ILE A 242 -10.50 1.00 -1.63
N GLY A 243 -9.77 0.50 -2.64
CA GLY A 243 -9.70 -0.92 -2.96
C GLY A 243 -9.15 -1.78 -1.82
N PHE A 244 -8.29 -1.22 -0.95
CA PHE A 244 -7.71 -1.95 0.19
C PHE A 244 -8.75 -2.36 1.25
N LYS A 245 -9.93 -1.70 1.30
CA LYS A 245 -11.04 -2.10 2.19
C LYS A 245 -11.62 -3.46 1.83
N ASN A 246 -11.62 -3.82 0.55
CA ASN A 246 -12.22 -5.05 0.05
C ASN A 246 -11.26 -6.25 0.09
N LEU A 247 -10.01 -6.03 0.48
CA LEU A 247 -9.06 -7.12 0.67
C LEU A 247 -9.33 -7.91 1.96
N PRO A 248 -9.00 -9.21 2.01
CA PRO A 248 -8.47 -10.03 0.91
C PRO A 248 -9.58 -10.61 0.00
N ARG A 249 -10.83 -10.20 0.20
CA ARG A 249 -12.01 -10.79 -0.44
C ARG A 249 -12.22 -10.31 -1.88
N SER A 250 -11.46 -9.32 -2.34
CA SER A 250 -11.52 -8.86 -3.73
C SER A 250 -11.13 -9.95 -4.73
N VAL A 251 -12.02 -10.18 -5.70
CA VAL A 251 -11.78 -11.00 -6.90
C VAL A 251 -11.32 -10.13 -8.08
N ILE A 252 -11.38 -8.80 -7.93
CA ILE A 252 -11.03 -7.81 -8.95
C ILE A 252 -9.70 -7.14 -8.56
N ASP A 253 -8.88 -6.85 -9.57
CA ASP A 253 -7.64 -6.07 -9.47
C ASP A 253 -7.85 -4.72 -8.77
N LEU A 254 -6.92 -4.33 -7.89
CA LEU A 254 -7.04 -3.10 -7.09
C LEU A 254 -6.89 -1.82 -7.92
N SER A 255 -6.32 -1.90 -9.13
CA SER A 255 -6.17 -0.75 -10.03
C SER A 255 -7.46 -0.24 -10.64
N ILE A 256 -8.53 -1.04 -10.56
CA ILE A 256 -9.82 -0.79 -11.22
C ILE A 256 -11.04 -1.08 -10.32
N ALA A 257 -10.80 -1.54 -9.08
CA ALA A 257 -11.84 -2.04 -8.19
C ALA A 257 -12.98 -1.03 -7.94
N ASP A 258 -12.68 0.25 -7.90
CA ASP A 258 -13.65 1.33 -7.66
C ASP A 258 -14.52 1.65 -8.89
N LYS A 259 -13.95 1.56 -10.10
CA LYS A 259 -14.65 1.87 -11.35
C LYS A 259 -15.73 0.83 -11.69
N PHE A 260 -15.62 -0.36 -11.10
CA PHE A 260 -16.45 -1.51 -11.42
C PHE A 260 -17.04 -2.19 -10.18
N GLN A 261 -17.30 -1.41 -9.12
CA GLN A 261 -18.14 -1.83 -8.01
C GLN A 261 -19.46 -2.49 -8.50
N PRO A 262 -20.14 -2.00 -9.57
CA PRO A 262 -21.31 -2.67 -10.13
C PRO A 262 -21.04 -4.08 -10.68
N LEU A 263 -19.85 -4.35 -11.21
CA LEU A 263 -19.47 -5.70 -11.67
C LEU A 263 -19.26 -6.64 -10.47
N LEU A 264 -18.64 -6.14 -9.39
CA LEU A 264 -18.52 -6.88 -8.13
C LEU A 264 -19.90 -7.14 -7.50
N GLU A 265 -20.79 -6.15 -7.54
CA GLU A 265 -22.20 -6.30 -7.17
C GLU A 265 -22.90 -7.33 -8.04
N PHE A 266 -22.61 -7.37 -9.36
CA PHE A 266 -23.18 -8.37 -10.25
C PHE A 266 -22.74 -9.79 -9.85
N PHE A 267 -21.45 -10.02 -9.62
CA PHE A 267 -20.94 -11.33 -9.18
C PHE A 267 -21.41 -11.75 -7.78
N THR A 268 -21.80 -10.79 -6.93
CA THR A 268 -22.31 -11.09 -5.57
C THR A 268 -23.83 -11.21 -5.53
N LYS A 269 -24.56 -10.48 -6.38
CA LYS A 269 -26.03 -10.42 -6.44
C LYS A 269 -26.63 -11.53 -7.28
N TYR A 270 -26.00 -11.89 -8.39
CA TYR A 270 -26.52 -12.91 -9.30
C TYR A 270 -25.92 -14.28 -9.00
N PRO A 271 -26.70 -15.36 -9.13
CA PRO A 271 -26.20 -16.72 -8.92
C PRO A 271 -25.07 -17.03 -9.89
N ARG A 272 -24.12 -17.85 -9.45
CA ARG A 272 -23.05 -18.36 -10.32
C ARG A 272 -23.69 -19.09 -11.50
N LEU A 273 -23.24 -18.77 -12.70
CA LEU A 273 -23.46 -19.59 -13.90
C LEU A 273 -22.68 -20.90 -13.69
N ASP A 274 -23.26 -21.82 -12.93
CA ASP A 274 -22.63 -23.10 -12.60
C ASP A 274 -23.05 -24.16 -13.62
N ILE A 275 -22.05 -24.71 -14.31
CA ILE A 275 -22.15 -25.90 -15.14
C ILE A 275 -22.72 -27.10 -14.37
N SER A 276 -22.59 -27.14 -13.04
CA SER A 276 -23.16 -28.22 -12.22
C SER A 276 -24.70 -28.22 -12.16
N GLN A 277 -25.35 -27.08 -12.44
CA GLN A 277 -26.80 -27.03 -12.68
C GLN A 277 -27.16 -27.32 -14.16
N HIS A 278 -26.17 -27.41 -15.05
CA HIS A 278 -26.37 -27.55 -16.51
C HIS A 278 -26.52 -28.99 -17.01
N ASN A 279 -26.43 -30.01 -16.14
CA ASN A 279 -26.76 -31.39 -16.53
C ASN A 279 -28.25 -31.61 -16.87
N ARG A 280 -29.08 -30.55 -16.83
CA ARG A 280 -30.52 -30.60 -17.15
C ARG A 280 -30.98 -29.64 -18.26
N ILE A 281 -30.09 -28.85 -18.86
CA ILE A 281 -30.45 -27.93 -19.95
C ILE A 281 -29.88 -28.51 -21.25
N GLU A 282 -30.75 -28.79 -22.22
CA GLU A 282 -30.36 -29.24 -23.56
C GLU A 282 -29.40 -28.22 -24.19
N LYS A 283 -28.35 -28.72 -24.86
CA LYS A 283 -27.25 -27.94 -25.46
C LYS A 283 -27.70 -26.73 -26.28
N GLU A 284 -28.88 -26.77 -26.91
CA GLU A 284 -29.44 -25.68 -27.71
C GLU A 284 -29.77 -24.43 -26.88
N HIS A 285 -30.23 -24.58 -25.64
CA HIS A 285 -30.57 -23.44 -24.77
C HIS A 285 -29.34 -22.68 -24.26
N LEU A 286 -28.16 -23.32 -24.23
CA LEU A 286 -26.91 -22.69 -23.76
C LEU A 286 -26.35 -21.67 -24.75
N SER A 287 -26.54 -21.88 -26.05
CA SER A 287 -26.08 -20.95 -27.10
C SER A 287 -26.80 -19.59 -27.03
N ASN A 288 -28.08 -19.60 -26.63
CA ASN A 288 -28.88 -18.39 -26.45
C ASN A 288 -28.60 -17.64 -25.12
N LEU A 289 -27.76 -18.23 -24.25
CA LEU A 289 -27.35 -17.65 -22.96
C LEU A 289 -25.88 -17.18 -22.97
N GLU A 290 -25.18 -17.27 -24.10
CA GLU A 290 -23.80 -16.77 -24.23
C GLU A 290 -23.80 -15.23 -24.21
N ILE A 291 -23.56 -14.65 -23.03
CA ILE A 291 -23.52 -13.19 -22.83
C ILE A 291 -22.19 -12.61 -23.33
N SER A 292 -21.10 -13.38 -23.28
CA SER A 292 -19.80 -13.00 -23.85
C SER A 292 -18.88 -14.21 -24.00
N ARG A 293 -17.91 -14.12 -24.91
CA ARG A 293 -16.97 -15.19 -25.25
C ARG A 293 -15.61 -14.98 -24.61
N ALA A 294 -15.11 -16.00 -23.93
CA ALA A 294 -13.74 -16.04 -23.46
C ALA A 294 -12.78 -16.31 -24.63
N PHE A 295 -11.65 -15.61 -24.66
CA PHE A 295 -10.65 -15.74 -25.72
C PHE A 295 -9.24 -15.83 -25.16
N GLN A 296 -8.39 -16.54 -25.89
CA GLN A 296 -6.97 -16.70 -25.59
C GLN A 296 -6.15 -15.60 -26.28
N GLY A 297 -5.05 -15.18 -25.64
CA GLY A 297 -4.04 -14.32 -26.23
C GLY A 297 -3.15 -15.00 -27.29
N ILE A 298 -2.01 -14.37 -27.57
CA ILE A 298 -1.01 -14.79 -28.55
C ILE A 298 -0.14 -15.90 -27.97
N ALA A 299 0.12 -16.95 -28.77
CA ALA A 299 1.14 -17.95 -28.50
C ALA A 299 2.38 -17.64 -29.34
N THR A 300 3.46 -17.16 -28.72
CA THR A 300 4.69 -16.82 -29.45
C THR A 300 5.51 -18.05 -29.84
N ALA A 301 5.30 -19.19 -29.17
CA ALA A 301 6.08 -20.45 -29.26
C ALA A 301 7.57 -20.33 -28.90
N ASN A 302 8.16 -19.13 -28.91
CA ASN A 302 9.53 -18.84 -28.51
C ASN A 302 9.59 -17.55 -27.67
N ASN A 303 9.47 -17.68 -26.35
CA ASN A 303 9.47 -16.52 -25.45
C ASN A 303 10.78 -15.71 -25.53
N ASP A 304 11.92 -16.41 -25.63
CA ASP A 304 13.26 -15.78 -25.61
C ASP A 304 13.53 -14.94 -26.85
N LEU A 305 12.79 -15.16 -27.93
CA LEU A 305 12.88 -14.35 -29.14
C LEU A 305 11.96 -13.12 -29.09
N PHE A 306 10.71 -13.30 -28.64
CA PHE A 306 9.66 -12.28 -28.82
C PHE A 306 9.35 -11.46 -27.58
N ILE A 307 9.63 -11.98 -26.38
CA ILE A 307 9.25 -11.33 -25.12
C ILE A 307 10.51 -10.79 -24.44
N ARG A 308 10.45 -9.53 -24.01
CA ARG A 308 11.50 -8.88 -23.22
C ARG A 308 10.90 -8.33 -21.93
N PHE A 309 11.74 -8.09 -20.94
CA PHE A 309 11.34 -7.21 -19.85
C PHE A 309 11.40 -5.76 -20.30
N TRP A 310 10.50 -4.96 -19.77
CA TRP A 310 10.38 -3.56 -20.18
C TRP A 310 11.66 -2.75 -19.96
N PHE A 311 12.51 -3.12 -18.98
CA PHE A 311 13.79 -2.48 -18.67
C PHE A 311 14.98 -2.97 -19.53
N GLU A 312 14.79 -4.01 -20.35
CA GLU A 312 15.83 -4.50 -21.26
C GLU A 312 15.93 -3.67 -22.54
N VAL A 313 14.96 -2.78 -22.77
CA VAL A 313 14.80 -2.03 -24.00
C VAL A 313 14.63 -0.55 -23.66
N GLU A 314 15.22 0.32 -24.48
CA GLU A 314 15.07 1.77 -24.33
C GLU A 314 13.59 2.19 -24.36
N PRO A 315 13.12 3.04 -23.41
CA PRO A 315 11.70 3.39 -23.31
C PRO A 315 11.09 3.99 -24.58
N ASN A 316 11.90 4.67 -25.39
CA ASN A 316 11.46 5.27 -26.66
C ASN A 316 11.13 4.23 -27.76
N LEU A 317 11.52 2.96 -27.59
CA LEU A 317 11.20 1.85 -28.51
C LEU A 317 9.88 1.15 -28.16
N ILE A 318 9.25 1.54 -27.04
CA ILE A 318 7.99 0.96 -26.55
C ILE A 318 6.84 1.91 -26.94
N ARG A 319 5.81 1.37 -27.60
CA ARG A 319 4.58 2.10 -27.95
C ARG A 319 3.35 1.49 -27.29
N LYS A 320 2.24 2.23 -27.31
CA LYS A 320 0.95 1.70 -26.84
C LYS A 320 0.44 0.63 -27.81
N VAL A 321 -0.37 -0.29 -27.29
CA VAL A 321 -1.11 -1.24 -28.14
C VAL A 321 -2.12 -0.44 -28.95
N GLU A 322 -2.13 -0.64 -30.26
CA GLU A 322 -3.06 -0.02 -31.19
C GLU A 322 -4.24 -0.97 -31.46
N LEU A 323 -5.41 -0.40 -31.70
CA LEU A 323 -6.57 -1.16 -32.13
C LEU A 323 -6.39 -1.60 -33.58
N ILE A 324 -6.45 -2.91 -33.81
CA ILE A 324 -6.36 -3.50 -35.14
C ILE A 324 -7.61 -4.32 -35.44
N LYS A 325 -8.02 -4.37 -36.71
CA LYS A 325 -9.11 -5.23 -37.18
C LYS A 325 -8.56 -6.55 -37.69
N GLU A 326 -7.41 -6.50 -38.35
CA GLU A 326 -6.73 -7.64 -38.95
C GLU A 326 -5.20 -7.52 -38.87
N ILE A 327 -4.49 -8.62 -39.15
CA ILE A 327 -3.02 -8.68 -39.08
C ILE A 327 -2.37 -7.69 -40.07
N SER A 328 -3.03 -7.42 -41.20
CA SER A 328 -2.57 -6.48 -42.23
C SER A 328 -2.36 -5.07 -41.69
N ASP A 329 -3.16 -4.68 -40.68
CA ASP A 329 -3.14 -3.36 -40.05
C ASP A 329 -1.87 -3.12 -39.23
N VAL A 330 -1.14 -4.18 -38.84
CA VAL A 330 0.10 -4.06 -38.08
C VAL A 330 1.16 -3.39 -38.97
N PRO A 331 1.82 -2.31 -38.54
CA PRO A 331 2.79 -1.63 -39.39
C PRO A 331 4.02 -2.49 -39.76
N LYS A 332 4.53 -2.31 -41.00
CA LYS A 332 5.68 -3.08 -41.56
C LYS A 332 6.98 -2.85 -40.79
N SER A 333 7.38 -1.59 -40.68
CA SER A 333 8.54 -1.14 -39.91
C SER A 333 8.05 -0.13 -38.90
N LEU A 334 8.58 -0.22 -37.68
CA LEU A 334 8.26 0.68 -36.59
C LEU A 334 9.54 1.10 -35.92
N ASP A 335 9.74 2.41 -35.80
CA ASP A 335 10.75 3.00 -34.93
C ASP A 335 10.59 2.55 -33.47
N ARG A 336 9.39 2.07 -33.12
CA ARG A 336 9.02 1.57 -31.78
C ARG A 336 8.45 0.17 -31.86
N PRO A 337 9.27 -0.89 -31.96
CA PRO A 337 8.81 -2.22 -32.29
C PRO A 337 8.15 -2.97 -31.11
N PHE A 338 8.24 -2.45 -29.88
CA PHE A 338 7.72 -3.15 -28.70
C PHE A 338 6.38 -2.58 -28.20
N VAL A 339 5.53 -3.46 -27.67
CA VAL A 339 4.25 -3.10 -27.02
C VAL A 339 4.09 -3.77 -25.66
N PRO A 340 3.36 -3.17 -24.70
CA PRO A 340 3.05 -3.80 -23.42
C PRO A 340 2.40 -5.17 -23.58
N PHE A 341 2.90 -6.14 -22.83
CA PHE A 341 2.48 -7.54 -22.88
C PHE A 341 2.20 -8.05 -21.45
N SER A 342 1.03 -8.64 -21.25
CA SER A 342 0.66 -9.31 -20.02
C SER A 342 0.92 -10.81 -20.19
N LYS A 343 1.91 -11.31 -19.45
CA LYS A 343 2.25 -12.72 -19.39
C LYS A 343 1.61 -13.35 -18.15
N GLY A 344 0.89 -14.45 -18.32
CA GLY A 344 0.36 -15.22 -17.21
C GLY A 344 1.44 -15.99 -16.47
N GLY A 345 1.08 -16.56 -15.33
CA GLY A 345 2.02 -17.18 -14.40
C GLY A 345 2.64 -16.20 -13.40
N GLY A 346 3.10 -16.75 -12.27
CA GLY A 346 3.57 -16.00 -11.09
C GLY A 346 2.52 -15.86 -9.99
N ASP A 347 2.95 -15.54 -8.77
CA ASP A 347 2.08 -15.37 -7.58
C ASP A 347 1.59 -13.91 -7.41
N LYS A 348 1.31 -13.23 -8.53
CA LYS A 348 0.85 -11.83 -8.51
C LYS A 348 -0.64 -11.75 -8.25
N ARG A 349 -1.00 -11.42 -7.00
CA ARG A 349 -2.39 -11.46 -6.54
C ARG A 349 -3.14 -10.13 -6.67
N TYR A 350 -2.50 -8.96 -6.66
CA TYR A 350 -3.21 -7.68 -6.44
C TYR A 350 -3.23 -6.72 -7.62
N TYR A 351 -2.40 -6.99 -8.63
CA TYR A 351 -2.18 -6.15 -9.78
C TYR A 351 -1.71 -7.02 -10.94
N MET A 352 -1.93 -6.53 -12.15
CA MET A 352 -1.56 -7.19 -13.38
C MET A 352 -0.03 -7.33 -13.56
N ASN A 353 0.38 -8.41 -14.21
CA ASN A 353 1.77 -8.67 -14.55
C ASN A 353 2.23 -7.87 -15.79
N ASN A 354 2.33 -6.54 -15.63
CA ASN A 354 2.66 -5.60 -16.70
C ASN A 354 4.15 -5.38 -16.91
N GLY A 355 4.99 -6.36 -16.57
CA GLY A 355 6.44 -6.20 -16.65
C GLY A 355 7.05 -6.66 -17.98
N TYR A 356 6.22 -7.14 -18.92
CA TYR A 356 6.70 -7.67 -20.18
C TYR A 356 6.34 -6.75 -21.33
N ILE A 357 7.17 -6.81 -22.35
CA ILE A 357 6.92 -6.21 -23.66
C ILE A 357 7.06 -7.29 -24.73
N LEU A 358 6.24 -7.18 -25.77
CA LEU A 358 6.27 -8.07 -26.92
C LEU A 358 6.86 -7.33 -28.11
N TRP A 359 7.79 -7.96 -28.81
CA TRP A 359 8.22 -7.51 -30.12
C TRP A 359 7.06 -7.69 -31.12
N TRP A 360 6.51 -6.59 -31.62
CA TRP A 360 5.28 -6.56 -32.42
C TRP A 360 5.37 -5.63 -33.63
N ASN A 361 5.70 -6.23 -34.78
CA ASN A 361 5.68 -5.66 -36.14
C ASN A 361 5.43 -6.79 -37.17
N LYS A 362 5.38 -6.49 -38.48
CA LYS A 362 5.17 -7.54 -39.50
C LYS A 362 6.26 -8.61 -39.53
N ASP A 363 7.50 -8.26 -39.22
CA ASP A 363 8.61 -9.22 -39.18
C ASP A 363 8.44 -10.20 -38.02
N ALA A 364 8.13 -9.70 -36.83
CA ALA A 364 7.84 -10.52 -35.66
C ALA A 364 6.66 -11.46 -35.93
N ILE A 365 5.58 -10.96 -36.55
CA ILE A 365 4.41 -11.78 -36.92
C ILE A 365 4.81 -12.92 -37.87
N LYS A 366 5.61 -12.62 -38.90
CA LYS A 366 6.12 -13.63 -39.82
C LYS A 366 6.92 -14.69 -39.06
N MET A 367 7.84 -14.27 -38.21
CA MET A 367 8.68 -15.18 -37.43
C MET A 367 7.87 -16.00 -36.41
N VAL A 368 6.84 -15.43 -35.79
CA VAL A 368 5.94 -16.16 -34.89
C VAL A 368 5.30 -17.32 -35.65
N ASN A 369 4.77 -17.08 -36.86
CA ASN A 369 4.19 -18.14 -37.68
C ASN A 369 5.23 -19.19 -38.12
N GLU A 370 6.44 -18.78 -38.47
CA GLU A 370 7.55 -19.70 -38.81
C GLU A 370 8.01 -20.57 -37.63
N ASN A 371 7.82 -20.10 -36.40
CA ASN A 371 8.17 -20.82 -35.17
C ASN A 371 6.99 -21.61 -34.59
N ASN A 372 5.96 -21.94 -35.39
CA ASN A 372 4.73 -22.61 -34.94
C ASN A 372 3.95 -21.85 -33.85
N GLY A 373 4.18 -20.54 -33.74
CA GLY A 373 3.38 -19.65 -32.93
C GLY A 373 1.98 -19.46 -33.51
N VAL A 374 1.06 -19.04 -32.66
CA VAL A 374 -0.36 -18.93 -32.97
C VAL A 374 -0.84 -17.54 -32.61
N ILE A 375 -1.21 -16.77 -33.63
CA ILE A 375 -1.86 -15.47 -33.48
C ILE A 375 -3.35 -15.67 -33.75
N ARG A 376 -4.19 -15.53 -32.71
CA ARG A 376 -5.65 -15.65 -32.79
C ARG A 376 -6.31 -14.40 -32.25
N ASN A 377 -7.59 -14.22 -32.57
CA ASN A 377 -8.42 -13.14 -32.04
C ASN A 377 -7.85 -11.74 -32.30
N CYS A 378 -7.17 -11.54 -33.44
CA CYS A 378 -6.48 -10.28 -33.76
C CYS A 378 -7.39 -9.07 -33.71
N SER A 379 -8.65 -9.23 -34.13
CA SER A 379 -9.67 -8.17 -34.09
C SER A 379 -10.01 -7.67 -32.68
N LEU A 380 -9.57 -8.38 -31.63
CA LEU A 380 -9.75 -8.00 -30.22
C LEU A 380 -8.52 -7.26 -29.65
N ILE A 381 -7.40 -7.23 -30.37
CA ILE A 381 -6.19 -6.51 -29.94
C ILE A 381 -6.47 -5.01 -29.91
N GLY A 382 -6.05 -4.35 -28.82
CA GLY A 382 -6.26 -2.91 -28.58
C GLY A 382 -7.67 -2.55 -28.12
N ARG A 383 -8.58 -3.53 -27.95
CA ARG A 383 -9.91 -3.29 -27.37
C ARG A 383 -9.91 -3.45 -25.86
N SER A 384 -10.83 -2.77 -25.18
CA SER A 384 -11.00 -2.94 -23.73
C SER A 384 -11.62 -4.31 -23.41
N ASP A 385 -11.09 -4.99 -22.40
CA ASP A 385 -11.51 -6.33 -22.02
C ASP A 385 -11.29 -6.60 -20.53
N LEU A 386 -12.03 -7.57 -20.00
CA LEU A 386 -11.82 -8.19 -18.70
C LEU A 386 -10.95 -9.43 -18.90
N HIS A 387 -9.77 -9.50 -18.31
CA HIS A 387 -8.86 -10.63 -18.49
C HIS A 387 -8.34 -11.18 -17.17
N TRP A 388 -7.88 -12.42 -17.17
CA TRP A 388 -7.33 -13.09 -16.00
C TRP A 388 -6.21 -14.03 -16.42
N SER A 389 -5.20 -14.18 -15.56
CA SER A 389 -4.14 -15.17 -15.75
C SER A 389 -4.44 -16.43 -14.96
N LEU A 390 -3.95 -17.57 -15.45
CA LEU A 390 -3.87 -18.79 -14.64
C LEU A 390 -2.95 -18.53 -13.43
N ALA A 391 -3.50 -18.53 -12.22
CA ALA A 391 -2.74 -18.43 -10.98
C ALA A 391 -2.23 -19.81 -10.55
N SER A 392 -1.00 -19.89 -10.07
CA SER A 392 -0.30 -21.16 -9.77
C SER A 392 -0.77 -21.89 -8.51
N SER A 393 -1.66 -21.31 -7.70
CA SER A 393 -2.15 -21.97 -6.48
C SER A 393 -3.66 -21.77 -6.25
N ARG A 394 -4.24 -22.74 -5.53
CA ARG A 394 -5.68 -23.01 -5.35
C ARG A 394 -6.54 -21.74 -5.23
N SER A 395 -7.47 -21.63 -6.19
CA SER A 395 -8.78 -20.98 -6.11
C SER A 395 -8.84 -19.50 -5.72
N ARG A 396 -8.67 -18.64 -6.74
CA ARG A 396 -9.58 -17.55 -7.13
C ARG A 396 -8.99 -16.88 -8.38
N GLY A 397 -9.55 -17.16 -9.56
CA GLY A 397 -9.22 -16.37 -10.75
C GLY A 397 -9.52 -14.90 -10.45
N ARG A 398 -8.54 -14.02 -10.62
CA ARG A 398 -8.76 -12.59 -10.45
C ARG A 398 -8.87 -11.92 -11.79
N PHE A 399 -9.93 -11.13 -11.92
CA PHE A 399 -10.18 -10.39 -13.13
C PHE A 399 -9.51 -9.02 -13.06
N ASN A 400 -8.75 -8.73 -14.11
CA ASN A 400 -8.14 -7.47 -14.42
C ASN A 400 -8.90 -6.86 -15.61
N ILE A 401 -8.77 -5.56 -15.84
CA ILE A 401 -9.31 -4.89 -17.03
C ILE A 401 -8.17 -4.18 -17.72
N SER A 402 -8.07 -4.37 -19.02
CA SER A 402 -7.20 -3.55 -19.85
C SER A 402 -8.00 -2.39 -20.44
N GLN A 403 -7.62 -1.14 -20.12
CA GLN A 403 -8.12 0.03 -20.83
C GLN A 403 -7.21 0.26 -22.04
N ASN A 404 -7.76 0.12 -23.26
CA ASN A 404 -7.07 0.17 -24.57
C ASN A 404 -6.35 -1.11 -25.02
N GLY A 405 -6.74 -2.27 -24.49
CA GLY A 405 -6.25 -3.59 -24.93
C GLY A 405 -4.77 -3.83 -24.62
N LEU A 406 -4.51 -4.84 -23.80
CA LEU A 406 -3.14 -5.28 -23.53
C LEU A 406 -2.91 -6.51 -24.39
N MET A 407 -1.72 -6.63 -24.98
CA MET A 407 -1.36 -7.91 -25.58
C MET A 407 -1.18 -8.93 -24.47
N ARG A 408 -1.57 -10.18 -24.74
CA ARG A 408 -1.64 -11.24 -23.74
C ARG A 408 -1.07 -12.53 -24.27
N ASP A 409 -0.57 -13.35 -23.37
CA ASP A 409 -0.14 -14.70 -23.68
C ASP A 409 -1.29 -15.72 -23.62
N VAL A 410 -0.95 -16.98 -23.89
CA VAL A 410 -1.87 -18.12 -23.84
C VAL A 410 -2.38 -18.46 -22.43
N VAL A 411 -1.65 -18.04 -21.40
CA VAL A 411 -1.96 -18.27 -19.98
C VAL A 411 -2.89 -17.18 -19.43
N SER A 412 -3.15 -16.15 -20.24
CA SER A 412 -4.07 -15.05 -19.96
C SER A 412 -5.29 -15.13 -20.87
N MET A 413 -6.49 -15.20 -20.29
CA MET A 413 -7.77 -15.21 -21.01
C MET A 413 -8.48 -13.88 -20.87
N GLY A 414 -9.26 -13.48 -21.87
CA GLY A 414 -10.05 -12.26 -21.87
C GLY A 414 -11.54 -12.50 -22.16
N ILE A 415 -12.39 -11.60 -21.71
CA ILE A 415 -13.81 -11.45 -22.03
C ILE A 415 -13.96 -10.02 -22.57
N HIS A 416 -14.43 -9.88 -23.79
CA HIS A 416 -14.70 -8.57 -24.37
C HIS A 416 -16.00 -8.02 -23.77
N ILE A 417 -15.98 -6.75 -23.35
CA ILE A 417 -17.14 -6.04 -22.79
C ILE A 417 -17.70 -5.08 -23.85
#